data_AF-A0A8J3XY36-F1
#
_entry.id   AF-A0A8J3XY36-F1
#
_cell.length_a   1.000
_cell.length_b   1.000
_cell.length_c   1.000
_cell.angle_alpha   90.00
_cell.angle_beta   90.00
_cell.angle_gamma   90.00
#
_symmetry.space_group_name_H-M   'P 1'
#
loop_
_entity.id
_entity.type
_entity.pdbx_description
1 polymer ?
#
loop_
_entity_poly.entity_id
_entity_poly.type
_entity_poly.pdbx_seq_one_letter_code
_entity_poly.pdbx_strand_id
1 'polypeptide(L)'
;MTDQMIKGSPSTGELVRRLSEDVSRLVRGEMRLAKLEMTQKGKRAGRGAGLFGGAGAMAFYGGAALVAAAILALALVLPGWASALIIGVLLLIVAAVLGMLGKGQVSQAAPPMPDRAIHGIKSDIEAATHKVSR
;
A
#
# COMPACT_ATOMS: atom_id res chain seq x y z
N MET A 1 27.08 36.89 -48.25
CA MET A 1 26.11 36.88 -47.13
C MET A 1 24.74 36.44 -47.67
N THR A 2 24.66 35.29 -48.34
CA THR A 2 23.46 34.86 -49.10
C THR A 2 23.57 33.36 -49.43
N ASP A 3 23.44 32.48 -48.44
CA ASP A 3 23.35 31.03 -48.71
C ASP A 3 22.43 30.27 -47.73
N GLN A 4 21.35 30.92 -47.27
CA GLN A 4 20.38 30.32 -46.32
C GLN A 4 18.93 30.31 -46.82
N MET A 5 18.67 30.61 -48.10
CA MET A 5 17.32 30.96 -48.59
C MET A 5 16.62 29.89 -49.46
N ILE A 6 16.94 28.60 -49.34
CA ILE A 6 16.05 27.53 -49.83
C ILE A 6 16.13 26.32 -48.88
N LYS A 7 15.50 26.40 -47.70
CA LYS A 7 14.99 25.18 -47.04
C LYS A 7 13.53 25.08 -47.41
N GLY A 8 13.21 24.20 -48.36
CA GLY A 8 11.82 23.88 -48.71
C GLY A 8 11.03 23.54 -47.45
N SER A 9 9.75 23.95 -47.43
CA SER A 9 8.83 23.70 -46.32
C SER A 9 8.98 22.27 -45.81
N PRO A 10 9.07 22.04 -44.49
CA PRO A 10 9.27 20.70 -43.95
C PRO A 10 8.20 19.76 -44.52
N SER A 11 8.65 18.64 -45.08
CA SER A 11 7.73 17.66 -45.65
C SER A 11 6.81 17.12 -44.55
N THR A 12 5.59 16.71 -44.90
CA THR A 12 4.65 16.12 -43.93
C THR A 12 5.25 14.93 -43.18
N GLY A 13 6.15 14.17 -43.83
CA GLY A 13 6.90 13.08 -43.21
C GLY A 13 7.90 13.54 -42.13
N GLU A 14 8.56 14.68 -42.34
CA GLU A 14 9.47 15.31 -41.37
C GLU A 14 8.71 15.75 -40.10
N LEU A 15 7.51 16.31 -40.27
CA LEU A 15 6.66 16.75 -39.15
C LEU A 15 6.12 15.57 -38.33
N VAL A 16 5.66 14.51 -38.98
CA VAL A 16 5.19 13.29 -38.31
C VAL A 16 6.32 12.61 -37.54
N ARG A 17 7.53 12.59 -38.11
CA ARG A 17 8.71 12.07 -37.43
C ARG A 17 9.06 12.87 -36.18
N ARG A 18 9.06 14.22 -36.26
CA ARG A 18 9.33 15.09 -35.11
C ARG A 18 8.29 14.96 -34.01
N LEU A 19 7.00 14.92 -34.37
CA LEU A 19 5.93 14.70 -33.41
C LEU A 19 6.08 13.33 -32.71
N SER A 20 6.42 12.29 -33.46
CA SER A 20 6.66 10.95 -32.90
C SER A 20 7.86 10.92 -31.95
N GLU A 21 8.93 11.65 -32.28
CA GLU A 21 10.08 11.85 -31.40
C GLU A 21 9.72 12.66 -30.15
N ASP A 22 8.88 13.69 -30.26
CA ASP A 22 8.41 14.51 -29.13
C ASP A 22 7.50 13.74 -28.17
N VAL A 23 6.54 12.99 -28.71
CA VAL A 23 5.68 12.09 -27.91
C VAL A 23 6.54 11.02 -27.23
N SER A 24 7.49 10.43 -27.96
CA SER A 24 8.43 9.46 -27.38
C SER A 24 9.27 10.07 -26.26
N ARG A 25 9.70 11.32 -26.39
CA ARG A 25 10.43 12.05 -25.34
C ARG A 25 9.56 12.32 -24.13
N LEU A 26 8.32 12.76 -24.33
CA LEU A 26 7.36 13.05 -23.27
C LEU A 26 7.04 11.79 -22.45
N VAL A 27 6.70 10.68 -23.13
CA VAL A 27 6.39 9.41 -22.46
C VAL A 27 7.56 8.93 -21.61
N ARG A 28 8.80 9.00 -22.13
CA ARG A 28 10.00 8.65 -21.35
C ARG A 28 10.22 9.59 -20.16
N GLY A 29 9.87 10.86 -20.31
CA GLY A 29 9.90 11.86 -19.23
C GLY A 29 8.93 11.52 -18.10
N GLU A 30 7.66 11.26 -18.44
CA GLU A 30 6.62 10.84 -17.49
C GLU A 30 6.98 9.52 -16.80
N MET A 31 7.51 8.54 -17.54
CA MET A 31 8.00 7.29 -16.95
C MET A 31 9.13 7.54 -15.94
N ARG A 32 10.05 8.45 -16.24
CA ARG A 32 11.16 8.79 -15.33
C ARG A 32 10.64 9.49 -14.09
N LEU A 33 9.68 10.40 -14.24
CA LEU A 33 9.03 11.11 -13.14
C LEU A 33 8.25 10.14 -12.25
N ALA A 34 7.40 9.30 -12.85
CA ALA A 34 6.65 8.27 -12.16
C ALA A 34 7.59 7.32 -11.39
N LYS A 35 8.71 6.88 -11.99
CA LYS A 35 9.71 6.05 -11.32
C LYS A 35 10.33 6.75 -10.10
N LEU A 36 10.65 8.04 -10.20
CA LEU A 36 11.15 8.82 -9.08
C LEU A 36 10.11 8.94 -7.97
N GLU A 37 8.86 9.28 -8.31
CA GLU A 37 7.78 9.44 -7.34
C GLU A 37 7.45 8.11 -6.65
N MET A 38 7.34 7.01 -7.40
CA MET A 38 7.15 5.67 -6.85
C MET A 38 8.30 5.26 -5.94
N THR A 39 9.56 5.57 -6.31
CA THR A 39 10.72 5.29 -5.45
C THR A 39 10.66 6.09 -4.15
N GLN A 40 10.28 7.37 -4.21
CA GLN A 40 10.15 8.21 -3.01
C GLN A 40 8.99 7.74 -2.12
N LYS A 41 7.83 7.42 -2.70
CA LYS A 41 6.69 6.82 -1.99
C LYS A 41 7.09 5.49 -1.35
N GLY A 42 7.78 4.63 -2.09
CA GLY A 42 8.29 3.34 -1.61
C GLY A 42 9.27 3.49 -0.46
N LYS A 43 10.22 4.44 -0.52
CA LYS A 43 11.14 4.73 0.59
C LYS A 43 10.41 5.22 1.85
N ARG A 44 9.43 6.12 1.70
CA ARG A 44 8.64 6.63 2.83
C ARG A 44 7.80 5.53 3.45
N ALA A 45 7.10 4.74 2.63
CA ALA A 45 6.33 3.58 3.07
C ALA A 45 7.23 2.54 3.76
N GLY A 46 8.38 2.22 3.16
CA GLY A 46 9.35 1.27 3.72
C GLY A 46 9.93 1.72 5.05
N ARG A 47 10.30 3.01 5.19
CA ARG A 47 10.76 3.56 6.47
C ARG A 47 9.64 3.53 7.52
N GLY A 48 8.41 3.89 7.14
CA GLY A 48 7.25 3.82 8.02
C GLY A 48 6.97 2.39 8.51
N ALA A 49 6.96 1.43 7.59
CA ALA A 49 6.79 0.02 7.90
C ALA A 49 7.92 -0.52 8.79
N GLY A 50 9.18 -0.14 8.51
CA GLY A 50 10.33 -0.52 9.32
C GLY A 50 10.27 0.05 10.74
N LEU A 51 9.94 1.34 10.90
CA LEU A 51 9.78 1.97 12.20
C LEU A 51 8.61 1.37 12.98
N PHE A 52 7.47 1.16 12.33
CA PHE A 52 6.29 0.56 12.97
C PHE A 52 6.55 -0.89 13.37
N GLY A 53 7.21 -1.67 12.50
CA GLY A 53 7.63 -3.04 12.80
C GLY A 53 8.61 -3.07 13.99
N GLY A 54 9.62 -2.20 13.99
CA GLY A 54 10.56 -2.08 15.10
C GLY A 54 9.89 -1.67 16.42
N ALA A 55 8.99 -0.69 16.37
CA ALA A 55 8.20 -0.26 17.54
C ALA A 55 7.31 -1.40 18.05
N GLY A 56 6.66 -2.15 17.17
CA GLY A 56 5.86 -3.32 17.52
C GLY A 56 6.68 -4.42 18.19
N ALA A 57 7.86 -4.73 17.66
CA ALA A 57 8.77 -5.70 18.27
C ALA A 57 9.23 -5.24 19.67
N MET A 58 9.63 -3.97 19.81
CA MET A 58 10.06 -3.43 21.11
C MET A 58 8.92 -3.40 22.13
N ALA A 59 7.71 -3.03 21.69
CA ALA A 59 6.51 -3.06 22.53
C ALA A 59 6.15 -4.50 22.95
N PHE A 60 6.35 -5.50 22.08
CA PHE A 60 6.15 -6.90 22.42
C PHE A 60 7.10 -7.37 23.52
N TYR A 61 8.41 -7.13 23.37
CA TYR A 61 9.40 -7.52 24.39
C TYR A 61 9.23 -6.72 25.69
N GLY A 62 9.00 -5.40 25.59
CA GLY A 62 8.72 -4.56 26.75
C GLY A 62 7.46 -4.98 27.48
N GLY A 63 6.38 -5.29 26.75
CA GLY A 63 5.15 -5.85 27.29
C GLY A 63 5.37 -7.18 28.00
N ALA A 64 6.14 -8.10 27.40
CA ALA A 64 6.49 -9.37 28.04
C ALA A 64 7.27 -9.17 29.34
N ALA A 65 8.21 -8.22 29.38
CA ALA A 65 8.93 -7.87 30.60
C ALA A 65 8.01 -7.29 31.69
N LEU A 66 7.05 -6.44 31.33
CA LEU A 66 6.04 -5.91 32.26
C LEU A 66 5.11 -7.00 32.79
N VAL A 67 4.70 -7.94 31.94
CA VAL A 67 3.91 -9.11 32.35
C VAL A 67 4.70 -9.95 33.35
N ALA A 68 5.98 -10.24 33.06
CA ALA A 68 6.85 -10.96 33.99
C ALA A 68 7.01 -10.20 35.32
N ALA A 69 7.20 -8.88 35.28
CA ALA A 69 7.28 -8.05 36.48
C ALA A 69 5.98 -8.09 37.31
N ALA A 70 4.81 -8.05 36.65
CA ALA A 70 3.52 -8.17 37.34
C ALA A 70 3.34 -9.54 38.01
N ILE A 71 3.73 -10.62 37.32
CA ILE A 71 3.72 -11.98 37.87
C ILE A 71 4.63 -12.05 39.10
N LEU A 72 5.86 -11.54 39.00
CA LEU A 72 6.83 -11.55 40.10
C LEU A 72 6.37 -10.69 41.28
N ALA A 73 5.74 -9.53 41.02
CA ALA A 73 5.19 -8.68 42.07
C ALA A 73 4.05 -9.37 42.83
N LEU A 74 3.14 -10.05 42.13
CA LEU A 74 2.10 -10.86 42.78
C LEU A 74 2.69 -12.07 43.51
N ALA A 75 3.76 -12.65 42.98
CA ALA A 75 4.44 -13.79 43.60
C ALA A 75 5.07 -13.46 44.96
N LEU A 76 5.16 -12.17 45.33
CA LEU A 76 5.56 -11.75 46.68
C LEU A 76 4.53 -12.10 47.77
N VAL A 77 3.26 -12.27 47.40
CA VAL A 77 2.16 -12.52 48.36
C VAL A 77 1.40 -13.83 48.10
N LEU A 78 1.64 -14.50 46.96
CA LEU A 78 1.05 -15.80 46.63
C LEU A 78 2.02 -16.69 45.82
N PRO A 79 1.79 -18.00 45.67
CA PRO A 79 2.67 -18.86 44.89
C PRO A 79 2.83 -18.40 43.43
N GLY A 80 4.04 -18.54 42.88
CA GLY A 80 4.35 -18.07 41.53
C GLY A 80 3.45 -18.66 40.42
N TRP A 81 3.04 -19.93 40.56
CA TRP A 81 2.13 -20.58 39.61
C TRP A 81 0.74 -19.91 39.60
N ALA A 82 0.20 -19.53 40.76
CA ALA A 82 -1.09 -18.88 40.87
C ALA A 82 -1.03 -17.44 40.34
N SER A 83 0.10 -16.74 40.56
CA SER A 83 0.34 -15.40 39.99
C SER A 83 0.35 -15.44 38.46
N ALA A 84 1.07 -16.41 37.88
CA ALA A 84 1.12 -16.59 36.44
C ALA A 84 -0.26 -16.91 35.84
N LEU A 85 -1.07 -17.74 36.51
CA LEU A 85 -2.43 -18.04 36.07
C LEU A 85 -3.34 -16.81 36.10
N ILE A 86 -3.31 -16.02 37.18
CA ILE A 86 -4.15 -14.82 37.32
C ILE A 86 -3.82 -13.81 36.20
N ILE A 87 -2.54 -13.48 36.02
CA ILE A 87 -2.12 -12.55 34.97
C ILE A 87 -2.42 -13.13 33.58
N GLY A 88 -2.18 -14.43 33.38
CA GLY A 88 -2.48 -15.11 32.13
C GLY A 88 -3.96 -15.02 31.75
N VAL A 89 -4.88 -15.30 32.68
CA VAL A 89 -6.33 -15.19 32.44
C VAL A 89 -6.73 -13.75 32.12
N LEU A 90 -6.22 -12.76 32.86
CA LEU A 90 -6.49 -11.35 32.59
C LEU A 90 -6.05 -10.96 31.17
N LEU A 91 -4.86 -11.38 30.74
CA LEU A 91 -4.37 -11.12 29.38
C LEU A 91 -5.21 -11.82 28.31
N LEU A 92 -5.69 -13.04 28.55
CA LEU A 92 -6.57 -13.74 27.62
C LEU A 92 -7.92 -13.03 27.45
N ILE A 93 -8.48 -12.48 28.53
CA ILE A 93 -9.71 -11.68 28.47
C ILE A 93 -9.47 -10.42 27.61
N VAL A 94 -8.38 -9.69 27.87
CA VAL A 94 -8.01 -8.51 27.08
C VAL A 94 -7.80 -8.88 25.61
N ALA A 95 -7.10 -9.97 25.33
CA ALA A 95 -6.86 -10.47 23.97
C ALA A 95 -8.16 -10.86 23.26
N ALA A 96 -9.10 -11.50 23.94
CA ALA A 96 -10.41 -11.83 23.39
C ALA A 96 -11.20 -10.57 23.00
N VAL A 97 -11.25 -9.56 23.89
CA VAL A 97 -11.92 -8.28 23.63
C VAL A 97 -11.28 -7.55 22.45
N LEU A 98 -9.94 -7.41 22.45
CA LEU A 98 -9.21 -6.77 21.35
C LEU A 98 -9.39 -7.53 20.04
N GLY A 99 -9.40 -8.86 20.06
CA GLY A 99 -9.64 -9.69 18.88
C GLY A 99 -11.03 -9.49 18.29
N MET A 100 -12.06 -9.39 19.15
CA MET A 100 -13.43 -9.09 18.71
C MET A 100 -13.54 -7.69 18.09
N LEU A 101 -12.96 -6.67 18.72
CA LEU A 101 -12.95 -5.30 18.20
C LEU A 101 -12.14 -5.17 16.90
N GLY A 102 -10.98 -5.83 16.84
CA GLY A 102 -10.10 -5.85 15.67
C GLY A 102 -10.77 -6.51 14.46
N LYS A 103 -11.47 -7.63 14.66
CA LYS A 103 -12.24 -8.30 13.60
C LYS A 103 -13.27 -7.35 12.98
N GLY A 104 -13.97 -6.56 13.78
CA GLY A 104 -14.93 -5.56 13.30
C GLY A 104 -14.29 -4.49 12.42
N GLN A 105 -13.10 -4.00 12.77
CA GLN A 105 -12.40 -2.97 11.99
C GLN A 105 -11.78 -3.53 10.70
N VAL A 106 -11.19 -4.72 10.75
CA VAL A 106 -10.64 -5.39 9.55
C VAL A 106 -11.75 -5.73 8.56
N SER A 107 -12.92 -6.15 9.05
CA SER A 107 -14.08 -6.41 8.18
C SER A 107 -14.64 -5.18 7.48
N GLN A 108 -14.38 -3.98 8.01
CA GLN A 108 -14.82 -2.70 7.43
C GLN A 108 -13.74 -2.03 6.57
N ALA A 109 -12.47 -2.34 6.81
CA ALA A 109 -11.32 -1.76 6.11
C ALA A 109 -10.90 -2.55 4.85
N ALA A 110 -11.38 -3.78 4.67
CA ALA A 110 -11.31 -4.44 3.38
C ALA A 110 -12.17 -3.61 2.40
N PRO A 111 -11.60 -3.02 1.33
CA PRO A 111 -12.45 -2.44 0.32
C PRO A 111 -13.33 -3.59 -0.17
N PRO A 112 -14.67 -3.49 -0.11
CA PRO A 112 -15.48 -4.38 -0.93
C PRO A 112 -14.88 -4.26 -2.33
N MET A 113 -14.50 -5.40 -2.94
CA MET A 113 -14.13 -5.39 -4.36
C MET A 113 -15.13 -4.47 -5.05
N PRO A 114 -14.70 -3.40 -5.76
CA PRO A 114 -15.66 -2.42 -6.22
C PRO A 114 -16.63 -3.13 -7.16
N ASP A 115 -17.82 -3.47 -6.67
CA ASP A 115 -18.82 -4.21 -7.44
C ASP A 115 -19.11 -3.45 -8.75
N ARG A 116 -19.04 -2.11 -8.66
CA ARG A 116 -19.17 -1.18 -9.79
C ARG A 116 -18.06 -1.30 -10.84
N ALA A 117 -16.81 -1.55 -10.45
CA ALA A 117 -15.71 -1.72 -11.40
C ALA A 117 -15.84 -3.04 -12.17
N ILE A 118 -16.34 -4.09 -11.53
CA ILE A 118 -16.59 -5.39 -12.18
C ILE A 118 -17.84 -5.31 -13.08
N HIS A 119 -18.89 -4.58 -12.67
CA HIS A 119 -20.11 -4.43 -13.49
C HIS A 119 -19.89 -3.56 -14.73
N GLY A 120 -19.08 -2.49 -14.64
CA GLY A 120 -18.74 -1.66 -15.79
C GLY A 120 -17.95 -2.42 -16.87
N ILE A 121 -17.00 -3.26 -16.46
CA ILE A 121 -16.23 -4.10 -17.41
C ILE A 121 -17.14 -5.11 -18.11
N LYS A 122 -18.14 -5.68 -17.41
CA LYS A 122 -19.11 -6.61 -18.03
C LYS A 122 -20.04 -5.92 -19.02
N SER A 123 -20.55 -4.72 -18.69
CA SER A 123 -21.40 -3.95 -19.62
C SER A 123 -20.63 -3.49 -20.86
N ASP A 124 -19.35 -3.14 -20.70
CA ASP A 124 -18.51 -2.68 -21.82
C ASP A 124 -18.16 -3.84 -22.78
N ILE A 125 -17.99 -5.06 -22.26
CA ILE A 125 -17.78 -6.27 -23.07
C ILE A 125 -19.06 -6.67 -23.83
N GLU A 126 -20.24 -6.56 -23.20
CA GLU A 126 -21.52 -6.79 -23.88
C GLU A 126 -21.78 -5.77 -25.00
N ALA A 127 -21.50 -4.49 -24.74
CA ALA A 127 -21.67 -3.42 -25.73
C ALA A 127 -20.69 -3.55 -26.92
N ALA A 128 -19.45 -4.00 -26.67
CA ALA A 128 -18.46 -4.27 -27.72
C ALA A 128 -18.84 -5.50 -28.56
N THR A 129 -19.35 -6.56 -27.94
CA THR A 129 -19.77 -7.79 -28.63
C THR A 129 -20.98 -7.54 -29.54
N HIS A 130 -21.93 -6.70 -29.10
CA HIS A 130 -23.13 -6.38 -29.86
C HIS A 130 -22.89 -5.45 -31.07
N LYS A 131 -21.75 -4.75 -31.12
CA LYS A 131 -21.34 -3.91 -32.26
C LYS A 131 -20.58 -4.67 -33.34
N VAL A 132 -19.97 -5.80 -33.01
CA VAL A 132 -19.18 -6.61 -33.95
C VAL A 132 -20.03 -7.64 -34.71
N SER A 133 -21.24 -7.95 -34.21
CA SER A 133 -22.19 -8.89 -34.84
C SER A 133 -23.20 -8.23 -35.80
N ARG A 134 -22.97 -6.97 -36.21
CA ARG A 134 -23.80 -6.26 -37.20
C ARG A 134 -23.04 -5.96 -38.47
#